data_AF-A0A0F9BN89-F1
#
_entry.id   AF-A0A0F9BN89-F1
#
_cell.length_a   1.000
_cell.length_b   1.000
_cell.length_c   1.000
_cell.angle_alpha   90.00
_cell.angle_beta   90.00
_cell.angle_gamma   90.00
#
_symmetry.space_group_name_H-M   'P 1'
#
loop_
_entity.id
_entity.type
_entity.pdbx_description
1 polymer ?
#
loop_
_entity_poly.entity_id
_entity_poly.type
_entity_poly.pdbx_seq_one_letter_code
_entity_poly.pdbx_strand_id
1 'polypeptide(L)' 'MKYKAFKFRLVPTKQQKVLINKTLGCSRFVYNQMLNEKQEKHKNS' A
#
# COMPACT_ATOMS: atom_id res chain seq x y z
N MET A 1 11.08 30.26 0.98
CA MET A 1 11.93 29.16 0.45
C MET A 1 11.01 28.00 0.06
N LYS A 2 10.82 27.71 -1.24
CA LYS A 2 9.99 26.58 -1.71
C LYS A 2 10.89 25.36 -1.88
N TYR A 3 10.69 24.31 -1.08
CA TYR A 3 11.35 23.02 -1.30
C TYR A 3 10.79 22.38 -2.58
N LYS A 4 11.68 21.98 -3.50
CA LYS A 4 11.28 21.22 -4.70
C LYS A 4 10.98 19.79 -4.26
N ALA A 5 9.76 19.32 -4.52
CA ALA A 5 9.39 17.92 -4.32
C ALA A 5 9.83 17.11 -5.55
N PHE A 6 10.57 16.04 -5.33
CA PHE A 6 10.98 15.12 -6.38
C PHE A 6 10.05 13.91 -6.40
N LYS A 7 9.54 13.57 -7.59
CA LYS A 7 8.69 12.40 -7.80
C LYS A 7 9.56 11.27 -8.37
N PHE A 8 9.78 10.24 -7.57
CA PHE A 8 10.50 9.04 -8.00
C PHE A 8 9.54 7.86 -8.16
N ARG A 9 9.82 7.01 -9.16
CA ARG A 9 9.15 5.71 -9.31
C ARG A 9 10.16 4.62 -8.99
N LEU A 10 9.84 3.76 -8.04
CA LEU A 10 10.61 2.56 -7.77
C LEU A 10 10.22 1.47 -8.76
N VAL A 11 11.21 0.90 -9.45
CA VAL A 11 11.04 -0.28 -10.32
C VAL A 11 11.81 -1.43 -9.69
N PRO A 12 11.20 -2.16 -8.74
CA PRO A 12 11.91 -3.18 -7.99
C PRO A 12 12.22 -4.41 -8.86
N THR A 13 13.39 -5.01 -8.64
CA THR A 13 13.76 -6.30 -9.23
C THR A 13 12.89 -7.43 -8.66
N LYS A 14 12.94 -8.62 -9.28
CA LYS A 14 12.16 -9.78 -8.82
C LYS A 14 12.44 -10.12 -7.34
N GLN A 15 13.70 -10.08 -6.92
CA GLN A 15 14.09 -10.35 -5.54
C GLN A 15 13.60 -9.26 -4.57
N GLN A 16 13.69 -7.99 -4.96
CA GLN A 16 13.19 -6.89 -4.15
C GLN A 16 11.67 -6.97 -3.95
N LYS A 17 10.91 -7.34 -4.99
CA LYS A 17 9.47 -7.58 -4.87
C LYS A 17 9.17 -8.66 -3.83
N VAL A 18 9.90 -9.77 -3.84
CA VAL A 18 9.73 -10.84 -2.84
C VAL A 18 10.01 -10.32 -1.43
N LEU A 19 11.09 -9.56 -1.24
CA LEU A 19 11.42 -9.00 0.08
C LEU A 19 10.35 -8.02 0.56
N ILE A 20 9.93 -7.08 -0.29
CA ILE A 20 8.85 -6.13 0.02
C ILE A 20 7.57 -6.85 0.40
N ASN A 21 7.20 -7.90 -0.34
CA ASN A 21 6.02 -8.69 -0.04
C ASN A 21 6.15 -9.46 1.28
N LYS A 22 7.33 -9.96 1.65
CA LYS A 22 7.56 -10.60 2.95
C LYS A 22 7.48 -9.58 4.09
N THR A 23 8.02 -8.37 3.89
CA THR A 23 8.05 -7.33 4.92
C THR A 23 6.68 -6.68 5.14
N LEU A 24 5.92 -6.43 4.07
CA LEU A 24 4.69 -5.63 4.13
C LEU A 24 3.42 -6.41 3.78
N GLY A 25 3.54 -7.67 3.36
CA GLY A 25 2.42 -8.44 2.82
C GLY A 25 1.29 -8.68 3.81
N CYS A 26 1.60 -9.10 5.04
CA CYS A 26 0.59 -9.36 6.06
C CYS A 26 -0.16 -8.07 6.46
N SER A 27 0.57 -6.98 6.66
CA SER A 27 -0.01 -5.67 7.02
C SER A 27 -0.93 -5.16 5.91
N ARG A 28 -0.50 -5.30 4.65
CA ARG A 28 -1.32 -4.92 3.49
C ARG A 28 -2.59 -5.75 3.39
N PHE A 29 -2.52 -7.05 3.64
CA PHE A 29 -3.68 -7.94 3.60
C PHE A 29 -4.74 -7.52 4.62
N VAL A 30 -4.35 -7.38 5.89
CA VAL A 30 -5.27 -7.00 6.98
C VAL A 30 -5.85 -5.61 6.74
N TYR A 31 -5.03 -4.63 6.35
CA TYR A 31 -5.49 -3.29 6.05
C TYR A 31 -6.55 -3.27 4.93
N ASN A 32 -6.29 -3.99 3.84
CA ASN A 32 -7.22 -4.05 2.72
C ASN A 32 -8.56 -4.69 3.10
N GLN A 33 -8.55 -5.74 3.93
CA GLN A 33 -9.78 -6.35 4.43
C GLN A 33 -10.60 -5.35 5.25
N MET A 34 -9.98 -4.69 6.23
CA MET A 34 -10.67 -3.72 7.09
C MET A 34 -11.17 -2.50 6.31
N LEU A 35 -10.40 -2.04 5.32
CA LEU A 35 -10.81 -0.94 4.44
C LEU A 35 -12.05 -1.34 3.65
N ASN A 36 -12.08 -2.54 3.08
CA ASN A 36 -13.22 -3.05 2.34
C ASN A 36 -14.47 -3.12 3.23
N GLU A 37 -14.35 -3.68 4.44
CA GLU A 37 -15.46 -3.72 5.40
C GLU A 37 -16.01 -2.33 5.74
N LYS A 38 -15.14 -1.32 5.89
CA LYS A 38 -15.56 0.07 6.11
C LYS A 38 -16.29 0.66 4.90
N GLN A 39 -15.79 0.40 3.69
CA GLN A 39 -16.43 0.88 2.46
C GLN A 39 -17.82 0.27 2.27
N GLU A 40 -17.98 -1.02 2.53
CA GLU A 40 -19.28 -1.69 2.43
C GLU A 40 -20.27 -1.13 3.46
N LYS A 41 -19.82 -0.88 4.70
CA LYS A 41 -20.67 -0.23 5.72
C LYS A 41 -21.13 1.17 5.28
N HIS A 42 -20.25 1.96 4.66
CA HIS A 42 -20.60 3.29 4.18
C HIS A 42 -21.56 3.26 2.98
N LYS A 43 -21.47 2.27 2.10
CA LYS A 43 -22.41 2.13 0.96
C LYS A 43 -23.80 1.67 1.40
N ASN A 44 -23.88 0.93 2.51
CA ASN A 44 -25.11 0.36 3.04
C ASN A 44 -25.78 1.22 4.13
N SER A 45 -25.22 2.40 4.45
CA SER A 45 -25.86 3.49 5.21
C SER A 45 -26.43 4.51 4.26
#